data_AF-A0A3B9EJ35-F1
#
_entry.id   AF-A0A3B9EJ35-F1
#
_cell.length_a   1.000
_cell.length_b   1.000
_cell.length_c   1.000
_cell.angle_alpha   90.00
_cell.angle_beta   90.00
_cell.angle_gamma   90.00
#
_symmetry.space_group_name_H-M   'P 1'
#
loop_
_entity.id
_entity.type
_entity.pdbx_description
1 polymer ?
#
loop_
_entity_poly.entity_id
_entity_poly.type
_entity_poly.pdbx_seq_one_letter_code
_entity_poly.pdbx_strand_id
1 'polypeptide(L)'
;MTSPHAPVLLAEVIEALAPKAGDVIIDATFGAGGYTRAILERGADVVALDRDPTVQPFADAVARDFPDRFQLIRTPFSGLAEAFKESGKAKLDGAVFDIGVSSMQLDQAERGFSFMRDGPLDMRMSDEGETAADIVNTWDHGPLAHIFKLYGDERQSGRVATAILRRRVEQPFTRTLDLAEVVEKALGGRRGAAIHPATRVFQALRIAVNDELGELERGLEAAEATLAPGGRLVVVTFHSLEDRMVKAFLTERTGNAPGGSRHAPVAVETRKPSFDLLFKGAREAGEAELAVNPRARSAKIRAAVRTDAPAWGAMKGRAA
;
A
#
# COMPACT_ATOMS: atom_id res chain seq x y z
N MET A 1 14.54 7.43 22.77
CA MET A 1 14.55 6.06 22.22
C MET A 1 13.39 5.99 21.26
N THR A 2 13.65 5.95 19.96
CA THR A 2 12.60 5.73 18.96
C THR A 2 12.12 4.30 19.11
N SER A 3 10.81 4.11 19.34
CA SER A 3 10.22 2.78 19.25
C SER A 3 10.56 2.20 17.86
N PRO A 4 10.98 0.93 17.73
CA PRO A 4 11.37 0.32 16.45
C PRO A 4 10.32 0.50 15.33
N HIS A 5 9.07 0.78 15.70
CA HIS A 5 7.91 0.85 14.82
C HIS A 5 7.06 2.11 15.02
N ALA A 6 7.69 3.29 15.10
CA ALA A 6 6.94 4.54 15.08
C ALA A 6 6.15 4.67 13.75
N PRO A 7 4.81 4.76 13.79
CA PRO A 7 4.00 4.94 12.60
C PRO A 7 4.31 6.28 11.93
N VAL A 8 4.33 6.29 10.61
CA VAL A 8 4.64 7.46 9.79
C VAL A 8 3.44 8.39 9.74
N LEU A 9 3.61 9.71 9.75
CA LEU A 9 2.51 10.69 9.67
C LEU A 9 1.41 10.48 10.71
N LEU A 10 1.73 9.94 11.89
CA LEU A 10 0.73 9.57 12.90
C LEU A 10 -0.18 10.74 13.27
N ALA A 11 0.40 11.92 13.51
CA ALA A 11 -0.34 13.09 13.92
C ALA A 11 -1.30 13.55 12.81
N GLU A 12 -0.81 13.59 11.57
CA GLU A 12 -1.55 13.97 10.37
C GLU A 12 -2.67 12.98 10.06
N VAL A 13 -2.43 11.68 10.25
CA VAL A 13 -3.43 10.63 10.10
C VAL A 13 -4.54 10.80 11.13
N ILE A 14 -4.21 10.98 12.41
CA ILE A 14 -5.21 11.17 13.46
C ILE A 14 -5.97 12.49 13.27
N GLU A 15 -5.32 13.56 12.83
CA GLU A 15 -5.98 14.82 12.47
C GLU A 15 -6.97 14.63 11.32
N ALA A 16 -6.54 13.97 10.24
CA ALA A 16 -7.36 13.79 9.05
C ALA A 16 -8.53 12.83 9.29
N LEU A 17 -8.29 11.74 10.02
CA LEU A 17 -9.28 10.73 10.37
C LEU A 17 -10.25 11.26 11.45
N ALA A 18 -9.75 12.10 12.36
CA ALA A 18 -10.46 12.71 13.48
C ALA A 18 -11.44 11.75 14.18
N PRO A 19 -10.92 10.62 14.73
CA PRO A 19 -11.71 9.60 15.41
C PRO A 19 -12.36 10.14 16.68
N LYS A 20 -13.57 9.65 16.98
CA LYS A 20 -14.34 10.02 18.17
C LYS A 20 -14.80 8.78 18.92
N ALA A 21 -15.23 9.01 20.16
CA ALA A 21 -15.85 7.97 20.97
C ALA A 21 -17.08 7.38 20.26
N GLY A 22 -17.09 6.06 20.08
CA GLY A 22 -18.18 5.32 19.42
C GLY A 22 -18.10 5.26 17.89
N ASP A 23 -17.14 5.93 17.25
CA ASP A 23 -16.86 5.72 15.83
C ASP A 23 -16.35 4.30 15.60
N VAL A 24 -16.65 3.71 14.45
CA VAL A 24 -16.03 2.45 13.99
C VAL A 24 -15.08 2.74 12.86
N ILE A 25 -13.83 2.30 13.00
CA ILE A 25 -12.77 2.58 12.04
C ILE A 25 -12.09 1.31 11.59
N ILE A 26 -11.80 1.22 10.30
CA ILE A 26 -10.93 0.19 9.75
C ILE A 26 -9.50 0.70 9.65
N ASP A 27 -8.57 -0.01 10.27
CA ASP A 27 -7.14 0.10 9.98
C ASP A 27 -6.80 -1.00 8.96
N ALA A 28 -6.72 -0.63 7.69
CA ALA A 28 -6.62 -1.59 6.58
C ALA A 28 -5.21 -2.23 6.46
N THR A 29 -4.26 -1.78 7.26
CA THR A 29 -2.84 -2.14 7.16
C THR A 29 -2.23 -2.17 8.57
N PHE A 30 -2.77 -3.03 9.42
CA PHE A 30 -2.49 -3.06 10.86
C PHE A 30 -1.00 -3.00 11.21
N GLY A 31 -0.19 -3.86 10.60
CA GLY A 31 1.24 -3.98 10.87
C GLY A 31 1.54 -4.21 12.36
N ALA A 32 2.17 -3.24 13.01
CA ALA A 32 2.50 -3.28 14.43
C ALA A 32 1.42 -2.65 15.35
N GLY A 33 0.31 -2.16 14.78
CA GLY A 33 -0.80 -1.56 15.50
C GLY A 33 -0.61 -0.10 15.92
N GLY A 34 0.32 0.63 15.30
CA GLY A 34 0.62 2.03 15.65
C GLY A 34 -0.57 2.97 15.46
N TYR A 35 -1.20 2.95 14.28
CA TYR A 35 -2.42 3.71 14.01
C TYR A 35 -3.60 3.20 14.83
N THR A 36 -3.84 1.88 14.79
CA THR A 36 -4.85 1.21 15.60
C THR A 36 -4.86 1.69 17.06
N ARG A 37 -3.72 1.68 17.76
CA ARG A 37 -3.64 2.14 19.16
C ARG A 37 -4.01 3.60 19.33
N ALA A 38 -3.46 4.47 18.48
CA ALA A 38 -3.76 5.90 18.53
C ALA A 38 -5.24 6.20 18.23
N ILE A 39 -5.90 5.38 17.41
CA ILE A 39 -7.34 5.47 17.15
C ILE A 39 -8.15 4.98 18.37
N LEU A 40 -7.79 3.84 18.93
CA LEU A 40 -8.44 3.27 20.13
C LEU A 40 -8.35 4.21 21.34
N GLU A 41 -7.22 4.91 21.52
CA GLU A 41 -7.02 5.92 22.55
C GLU A 41 -7.98 7.12 22.45
N ARG A 42 -8.59 7.34 21.28
CA ARG A 42 -9.59 8.40 21.03
C ARG A 42 -11.02 7.95 21.31
N GLY A 43 -11.23 6.69 21.69
CA GLY A 43 -12.55 6.15 22.03
C GLY A 43 -13.28 5.43 20.88
N ALA A 44 -12.68 5.32 19.70
CA ALA A 44 -13.25 4.61 18.55
C ALA A 44 -13.01 3.09 18.62
N ASP A 45 -13.90 2.28 18.07
CA ASP A 45 -13.68 0.86 17.87
C ASP A 45 -12.87 0.64 16.59
N VAL A 46 -11.96 -0.34 16.59
CA VAL A 46 -11.10 -0.63 15.46
C VAL A 46 -11.26 -2.07 14.98
N VAL A 47 -11.55 -2.21 13.68
CA VAL A 47 -11.44 -3.46 12.93
C VAL A 47 -10.17 -3.37 12.09
N ALA A 48 -9.12 -4.08 12.48
CA ALA A 48 -7.84 -4.04 11.81
C ALA A 48 -7.72 -5.18 10.79
N LEU A 49 -7.13 -4.90 9.64
CA LEU A 49 -6.89 -5.84 8.56
C LEU A 49 -5.39 -5.99 8.35
N ASP A 50 -4.95 -7.24 8.19
CA ASP A 50 -3.61 -7.54 7.70
C ASP A 50 -3.58 -8.96 7.12
N ARG A 51 -2.88 -9.14 6.00
CA ARG A 51 -2.67 -10.47 5.42
C ARG A 51 -1.47 -11.19 6.03
N ASP A 52 -0.57 -10.46 6.69
CA ASP A 52 0.67 -11.01 7.21
C ASP A 52 0.43 -11.77 8.53
N PRO A 53 0.64 -13.11 8.57
CA PRO A 53 0.48 -13.89 9.81
C PRO A 53 1.32 -13.38 10.98
N THR A 54 2.45 -12.73 10.69
CA THR A 54 3.43 -12.34 11.71
C THR A 54 2.96 -11.19 12.59
N VAL A 55 1.82 -10.55 12.25
CA VAL A 55 1.24 -9.46 13.05
C VAL A 55 0.44 -9.94 14.26
N GLN A 56 0.10 -11.23 14.35
CA GLN A 56 -0.74 -11.78 15.41
C GLN A 56 -0.25 -11.42 16.83
N PRO A 57 1.05 -11.49 17.18
CA PRO A 57 1.51 -11.12 18.52
C PRO A 57 1.26 -9.64 18.87
N PHE A 58 1.28 -8.75 17.87
CA PHE A 58 0.98 -7.33 18.05
C PHE A 58 -0.52 -7.13 18.26
N ALA A 59 -1.35 -7.83 17.49
CA ALA A 59 -2.81 -7.81 17.65
C ALA A 59 -3.23 -8.34 19.01
N ASP A 60 -2.63 -9.44 19.49
CA ASP A 60 -2.89 -9.97 20.83
C ASP A 60 -2.56 -8.96 21.92
N ALA A 61 -1.49 -8.16 21.73
CA ALA A 61 -1.15 -7.09 22.66
C ALA A 61 -2.18 -5.96 22.62
N VAL A 62 -2.65 -5.54 21.44
CA VAL A 62 -3.70 -4.52 21.33
C VAL A 62 -5.00 -5.01 21.97
N ALA A 63 -5.40 -6.26 21.69
CA ALA A 63 -6.62 -6.87 22.25
C ALA A 63 -6.61 -6.92 23.78
N ARG A 64 -5.44 -7.18 24.40
CA ARG A 64 -5.28 -7.13 25.85
C ARG A 64 -5.45 -5.72 26.42
N ASP A 65 -4.93 -4.71 25.72
CA ASP A 65 -4.97 -3.32 26.19
C ASP A 65 -6.34 -2.65 25.96
N PHE A 66 -7.07 -3.10 24.93
CA PHE A 66 -8.36 -2.58 24.51
C PHE A 66 -9.40 -3.70 24.30
N PRO A 67 -9.81 -4.37 25.38
CA PRO A 67 -10.80 -5.44 25.28
C PRO A 67 -12.11 -4.93 24.67
N ASP A 68 -12.76 -5.79 23.88
CA ASP A 68 -14.07 -5.56 23.22
C ASP A 68 -14.13 -4.44 22.18
N ARG A 69 -13.06 -3.65 22.01
CA ARG A 69 -13.00 -2.52 21.07
C ARG A 69 -12.06 -2.75 19.89
N PHE A 70 -11.33 -3.85 19.89
CA PHE A 70 -10.40 -4.22 18.84
C PHE A 70 -10.69 -5.61 18.30
N GLN A 71 -10.64 -5.75 16.98
CA GLN A 71 -10.69 -7.03 16.28
C GLN A 71 -9.66 -7.03 15.15
N LEU A 72 -8.85 -8.08 15.06
CA LEU A 72 -8.02 -8.35 13.87
C LEU A 72 -8.76 -9.34 12.96
N ILE A 73 -8.87 -9.00 11.68
CA ILE A 73 -9.34 -9.92 10.63
C ILE A 73 -8.18 -10.13 9.65
N ARG A 74 -7.78 -11.40 9.47
CA ARG A 74 -6.68 -11.75 8.57
C ARG A 74 -7.17 -11.77 7.12
N THR A 75 -7.04 -10.65 6.44
CA THR A 75 -7.42 -10.44 5.04
C THR A 75 -6.55 -9.35 4.44
N PRO A 76 -6.27 -9.37 3.12
CA PRO A 76 -5.79 -8.16 2.47
C PRO A 76 -6.87 -7.07 2.50
N PHE A 77 -6.46 -5.82 2.29
CA PHE A 77 -7.37 -4.67 2.38
C PHE A 77 -8.40 -4.59 1.24
N SER A 78 -8.26 -5.36 0.15
CA SER A 78 -9.37 -5.57 -0.79
C SER A 78 -10.57 -6.29 -0.16
N GLY A 79 -10.37 -7.08 0.90
CA GLY A 79 -11.43 -7.74 1.66
C GLY A 79 -12.12 -6.85 2.70
N LEU A 80 -11.93 -5.53 2.64
CA LEU A 80 -12.48 -4.57 3.60
C LEU A 80 -13.99 -4.67 3.77
N ALA A 81 -14.74 -4.81 2.67
CA ALA A 81 -16.21 -4.84 2.72
C ALA A 81 -16.72 -6.10 3.45
N GLU A 82 -16.15 -7.26 3.13
CA GLU A 82 -16.44 -8.53 3.79
C GLU A 82 -16.04 -8.51 5.26
N ALA A 83 -14.85 -8.00 5.58
CA ALA A 83 -14.36 -7.87 6.95
C ALA A 83 -15.25 -6.94 7.80
N PHE A 84 -15.70 -5.82 7.23
CA PHE A 84 -16.65 -4.94 7.89
C PHE A 84 -17.98 -5.66 8.17
N LYS A 85 -18.51 -6.39 7.20
CA LYS A 85 -19.74 -7.18 7.37
C LYS A 85 -19.57 -8.24 8.46
N GLU A 86 -18.44 -8.94 8.50
CA GLU A 86 -18.13 -9.96 9.50
C GLU A 86 -18.02 -9.36 10.92
N SER A 87 -17.51 -8.14 11.04
CA SER A 87 -17.39 -7.46 12.34
C SER A 87 -18.74 -7.21 13.05
N GLY A 88 -19.86 -7.27 12.31
CA GLY A 88 -21.20 -7.02 12.84
C GLY A 88 -21.47 -5.56 13.25
N LYS A 89 -20.55 -4.64 12.96
CA LYS A 89 -20.71 -3.21 13.25
C LYS A 89 -21.75 -2.58 12.31
N ALA A 90 -22.51 -1.62 12.83
CA ALA A 90 -23.65 -1.05 12.10
C ALA A 90 -23.26 -0.02 11.04
N LYS A 91 -22.15 0.69 11.24
CA LYS A 91 -21.71 1.83 10.42
C LYS A 91 -20.19 1.88 10.40
N LEU A 92 -19.59 2.25 9.27
CA LEU A 92 -18.16 2.53 9.14
C LEU A 92 -17.94 4.05 9.06
N ASP A 93 -17.25 4.61 10.04
CA ASP A 93 -16.98 6.06 10.18
C ASP A 93 -15.61 6.46 9.65
N GLY A 94 -14.69 5.52 9.49
CA GLY A 94 -13.39 5.81 8.92
C GLY A 94 -12.66 4.58 8.40
N ALA A 95 -11.76 4.80 7.45
CA ALA A 95 -10.81 3.81 6.97
C ALA A 95 -9.45 4.48 6.77
N VAL A 96 -8.40 3.87 7.31
CA VAL A 96 -7.01 4.29 7.08
C VAL A 96 -6.25 3.19 6.36
N PHE A 97 -5.43 3.59 5.38
CA PHE A 97 -4.58 2.72 4.60
C PHE A 97 -3.13 3.24 4.65
N ASP A 98 -2.20 2.42 5.14
CA ASP A 98 -0.75 2.67 5.12
C ASP A 98 -0.10 1.81 4.03
N ILE A 99 -0.10 2.30 2.80
CA ILE A 99 0.24 1.50 1.64
C ILE A 99 1.74 1.40 1.48
N GLY A 100 2.30 0.25 1.83
CA GLY A 100 3.71 -0.06 1.60
C GLY A 100 4.15 -1.27 2.39
N VAL A 101 5.47 -1.43 2.52
CA VAL A 101 6.06 -2.45 3.40
C VAL A 101 6.23 -1.93 4.80
N SER A 102 5.89 -2.75 5.78
CA SER A 102 6.21 -2.46 7.17
C SER A 102 7.71 -2.54 7.39
N SER A 103 8.21 -1.83 8.40
CA SER A 103 9.63 -1.93 8.74
C SER A 103 10.02 -3.30 9.27
N MET A 104 9.08 -3.99 9.91
CA MET A 104 9.26 -5.38 10.32
C MET A 104 9.59 -6.27 9.11
N GLN A 105 8.92 -6.06 7.97
CA GLN A 105 9.18 -6.81 6.74
C GLN A 105 10.55 -6.48 6.12
N LEU A 106 11.00 -5.22 6.21
CA LEU A 106 12.32 -4.80 5.68
C LEU A 106 13.49 -5.20 6.58
N ASP A 107 13.29 -5.23 7.90
CA ASP A 107 14.34 -5.51 8.89
C ASP A 107 14.62 -7.02 9.05
N GLN A 108 13.62 -7.85 8.73
CA GLN A 108 13.67 -9.32 8.72
C GLN A 108 14.25 -9.84 7.40
N ALA A 109 15.52 -10.24 7.41
CA ALA A 109 16.19 -10.73 6.22
C ALA A 109 15.51 -11.98 5.63
N GLU A 110 14.99 -12.85 6.49
CA GLU A 110 14.27 -14.08 6.15
C GLU A 110 13.02 -13.86 5.28
N ARG A 111 12.45 -12.65 5.28
CA ARG A 111 11.29 -12.28 4.46
C ARG A 111 11.66 -11.90 3.03
N GLY A 112 12.93 -11.59 2.75
CA GLY A 112 13.41 -11.36 1.39
C GLY A 112 13.04 -10.01 0.76
N PHE A 113 12.47 -9.05 1.50
CA PHE A 113 12.09 -7.73 0.95
C PHE A 113 13.28 -6.82 0.66
N SER A 114 14.45 -7.12 1.22
CA SER A 114 15.64 -6.28 1.15
C SER A 114 16.86 -7.10 0.70
N PHE A 115 17.75 -6.43 -0.03
CA PHE A 115 19.08 -6.94 -0.37
C PHE A 115 20.19 -6.25 0.45
N MET A 116 19.83 -5.53 1.52
CA MET A 116 20.83 -5.00 2.46
C MET A 116 21.42 -6.11 3.35
N ARG A 117 20.65 -7.18 3.56
CA ARG A 117 21.05 -8.42 4.23
C ARG A 117 20.58 -9.58 3.37
N ASP A 118 21.36 -10.65 3.35
CA ASP A 118 21.01 -11.82 2.54
C ASP A 118 19.86 -12.61 3.17
N GLY A 119 18.92 -13.04 2.33
CA GLY A 119 17.73 -13.78 2.73
C GLY A 119 17.16 -14.61 1.59
N PRO A 120 16.18 -15.48 1.86
CA PRO A 120 15.39 -16.15 0.82
C PRO A 120 14.75 -15.11 -0.11
N LEU A 121 14.72 -15.39 -1.41
CA LEU A 121 14.03 -14.53 -2.37
C LEU A 121 12.51 -14.79 -2.33
N ASP A 122 11.86 -14.36 -1.25
CA ASP A 122 10.43 -14.60 -0.99
C ASP A 122 9.56 -13.39 -1.35
N MET A 123 9.65 -12.30 -0.58
CA MET A 123 8.88 -11.06 -0.73
C MET A 123 7.36 -11.17 -0.55
N ARG A 124 6.80 -12.32 -0.15
CA ARG A 124 5.36 -12.40 0.15
C ARG A 124 5.04 -11.72 1.47
N MET A 125 3.99 -10.90 1.45
CA MET A 125 3.41 -10.35 2.67
C MET A 125 2.53 -11.39 3.38
N SER A 126 1.81 -12.22 2.62
CA SER A 126 1.11 -13.42 3.11
C SER A 126 2.03 -14.65 3.13
N ASP A 127 1.48 -15.80 3.54
CA ASP A 127 2.09 -17.14 3.47
C ASP A 127 1.67 -17.93 2.21
N GLU A 128 0.83 -17.36 1.36
CA GLU A 128 0.29 -17.95 0.13
C GLU A 128 0.75 -17.22 -1.14
N GLY A 129 0.68 -17.90 -2.30
CA GLY A 129 1.01 -17.34 -3.61
C GLY A 129 2.46 -17.58 -4.08
N GLU A 130 2.77 -17.07 -5.28
CA GLU A 130 4.12 -17.15 -5.88
C GLU A 130 5.12 -16.28 -5.12
N THR A 131 6.34 -16.78 -4.93
CA THR A 131 7.46 -16.02 -4.38
C THR A 131 8.14 -15.16 -5.46
N ALA A 132 8.97 -14.20 -5.05
CA ALA A 132 9.86 -13.49 -5.96
C ALA A 132 10.83 -14.45 -6.68
N ALA A 133 11.25 -15.54 -6.02
CA ALA A 133 12.05 -16.59 -6.64
C ALA A 133 11.28 -17.30 -7.75
N ASP A 134 10.00 -17.62 -7.54
CA ASP A 134 9.16 -18.22 -8.58
C ASP A 134 9.08 -17.29 -9.79
N ILE A 135 8.72 -16.01 -9.59
CA ILE A 135 8.64 -15.02 -10.67
C ILE A 135 9.92 -14.96 -11.49
N VAL A 136 11.09 -14.75 -10.86
CA VAL A 136 12.35 -14.59 -11.62
C VAL A 136 12.81 -15.89 -12.29
N ASN A 137 12.45 -17.05 -11.73
CA ASN A 137 12.89 -18.34 -12.26
C ASN A 137 11.93 -18.90 -13.33
N THR A 138 10.65 -18.53 -13.34
CA THR A 138 9.64 -19.15 -14.21
C THR A 138 9.07 -18.21 -15.28
N TRP A 139 8.93 -16.91 -15.01
CA TRP A 139 8.28 -16.00 -15.95
C TRP A 139 9.12 -15.78 -17.22
N ASP A 140 8.45 -15.53 -18.33
CA ASP A 140 9.09 -15.20 -19.61
C ASP A 140 9.68 -13.80 -19.61
N HIS A 141 10.54 -13.53 -20.61
CA HIS A 141 11.22 -12.25 -20.79
C HIS A 141 10.25 -11.06 -20.82
N GLY A 142 9.18 -11.17 -21.61
CA GLY A 142 8.21 -10.09 -21.82
C GLY A 142 7.52 -9.66 -20.52
N PRO A 143 6.86 -10.58 -19.79
CA PRO A 143 6.27 -10.29 -18.49
C PRO A 143 7.26 -9.74 -17.46
N LEU A 144 8.47 -10.31 -17.35
CA LEU A 144 9.49 -9.80 -16.42
C LEU A 144 9.94 -8.37 -16.76
N ALA A 145 10.27 -8.12 -18.03
CA ALA A 145 10.63 -6.79 -18.48
C ALA A 145 9.46 -5.80 -18.27
N HIS A 146 8.22 -6.25 -18.46
CA HIS A 146 7.03 -5.45 -18.26
C HIS A 146 6.90 -4.99 -16.80
N ILE A 147 6.98 -5.89 -15.82
CA ILE A 147 6.87 -5.49 -14.39
C ILE A 147 8.02 -4.58 -13.96
N PHE A 148 9.25 -4.82 -14.41
CA PHE A 148 10.38 -3.95 -14.07
C PHE A 148 10.20 -2.54 -14.63
N LYS A 149 9.63 -2.44 -15.84
CA LYS A 149 9.31 -1.15 -16.45
C LYS A 149 8.15 -0.46 -15.74
N LEU A 150 7.04 -1.17 -15.53
CA LEU A 150 5.80 -0.60 -15.03
C LEU A 150 5.87 -0.28 -13.53
N TYR A 151 6.30 -1.24 -12.73
CA TYR A 151 6.32 -1.15 -11.27
C TYR A 151 7.64 -0.58 -10.72
N GLY A 152 8.74 -0.78 -11.43
CA GLY A 152 10.06 -0.29 -11.01
C GLY A 152 10.50 1.01 -11.68
N ASP A 153 9.82 1.48 -12.72
CA ASP A 153 10.31 2.55 -13.61
C ASP A 153 11.76 2.27 -14.11
N GLU A 154 12.08 0.99 -14.38
CA GLU A 154 13.40 0.57 -14.84
C GLU A 154 13.52 0.70 -16.37
N ARG A 155 14.28 1.71 -16.81
CA ARG A 155 14.48 2.05 -18.23
C ARG A 155 15.22 0.96 -18.99
N GLN A 156 16.08 0.19 -18.31
CA GLN A 156 16.82 -0.94 -18.85
C GLN A 156 16.16 -2.29 -18.49
N SER A 157 14.85 -2.29 -18.23
CA SER A 157 14.05 -3.48 -17.86
C SER A 157 14.31 -4.70 -18.74
N GLY A 158 14.33 -4.52 -20.07
CA GLY A 158 14.62 -5.61 -21.00
C GLY A 158 16.03 -6.22 -20.82
N ARG A 159 17.03 -5.40 -20.49
CA ARG A 159 18.40 -5.84 -20.22
C ARG A 159 18.50 -6.60 -18.90
N VAL A 160 17.78 -6.16 -17.88
CA VAL A 160 17.68 -6.87 -16.59
C VAL A 160 17.00 -8.23 -16.77
N ALA A 161 15.86 -8.28 -17.46
CA ALA A 161 15.15 -9.52 -17.75
C ALA A 161 16.04 -10.51 -18.53
N THR A 162 16.77 -10.05 -19.55
CA THR A 162 17.73 -10.90 -20.28
C THR A 162 18.83 -11.46 -19.36
N ALA A 163 19.38 -10.65 -18.45
CA ALA A 163 20.40 -11.09 -17.52
C ALA A 163 19.88 -12.16 -16.55
N ILE A 164 18.67 -11.98 -16.03
CA ILE A 164 18.00 -12.95 -15.15
C ILE A 164 17.75 -14.27 -15.90
N LEU A 165 17.14 -14.22 -17.09
CA LEU A 165 16.86 -15.40 -17.90
C LEU A 165 18.11 -16.19 -18.26
N ARG A 166 19.19 -15.50 -18.62
CA ARG A 166 20.47 -16.15 -18.91
C ARG A 166 21.02 -16.83 -17.66
N ARG A 167 21.02 -16.13 -16.53
CA ARG A 167 21.65 -16.60 -15.29
C ARG A 167 20.88 -17.74 -14.62
N ARG A 168 19.55 -17.77 -14.71
CA ARG A 168 18.73 -18.82 -14.08
C ARG A 168 18.92 -20.21 -14.70
N VAL A 169 19.36 -20.28 -15.96
CA VAL A 169 19.70 -21.55 -16.64
C VAL A 169 20.94 -22.20 -16.01
N GLU A 170 21.89 -21.38 -15.56
CA GLU A 170 23.12 -21.87 -14.91
C GLU A 170 22.87 -22.26 -13.45
N GLN A 171 22.13 -21.44 -12.72
CA GLN A 171 21.69 -21.73 -11.35
C GLN A 171 20.43 -20.90 -11.02
N PRO A 172 19.36 -21.50 -10.49
CA PRO A 172 18.17 -20.77 -10.07
C PRO A 172 18.45 -19.75 -8.95
N PHE A 173 17.72 -18.64 -8.98
CA PHE A 173 17.79 -17.63 -7.93
C PHE A 173 17.02 -18.10 -6.69
N THR A 174 17.69 -18.15 -5.54
CA THR A 174 17.07 -18.50 -4.26
C THR A 174 17.32 -17.45 -3.17
N ARG A 175 18.21 -16.49 -3.43
CA ARG A 175 18.72 -15.53 -2.43
C ARG A 175 18.66 -14.10 -2.95
N THR A 176 18.41 -13.15 -2.06
CA THR A 176 18.30 -11.72 -2.40
C THR A 176 19.62 -11.13 -2.88
N LEU A 177 20.76 -11.45 -2.26
CA LEU A 177 22.05 -10.89 -2.70
C LEU A 177 22.47 -11.38 -4.09
N ASP A 178 22.22 -12.65 -4.40
CA ASP A 178 22.53 -13.23 -5.73
C ASP A 178 21.79 -12.50 -6.85
N LEU A 179 20.48 -12.28 -6.67
CA LEU A 179 19.69 -11.49 -7.62
C LEU A 179 20.20 -10.04 -7.71
N ALA A 180 20.48 -9.40 -6.57
CA ALA A 180 20.95 -8.02 -6.55
C ALA A 180 22.27 -7.84 -7.30
N GLU A 181 23.20 -8.79 -7.15
CA GLU A 181 24.50 -8.76 -7.81
C GLU A 181 24.38 -8.92 -9.33
N VAL A 182 23.49 -9.79 -9.80
CA VAL A 182 23.22 -9.97 -11.25
C VAL A 182 22.60 -8.71 -11.85
N VAL A 183 21.63 -8.11 -11.15
CA VAL A 183 21.00 -6.86 -11.57
C VAL A 183 22.02 -5.72 -11.61
N GLU A 184 22.87 -5.60 -10.59
CA GLU A 184 23.91 -4.58 -10.54
C GLU A 184 24.90 -4.73 -11.71
N LYS A 185 25.39 -5.95 -11.98
CA LYS A 185 26.26 -6.24 -13.12
C LYS A 185 25.58 -5.91 -14.45
N ALA A 186 24.30 -6.27 -14.60
CA ALA A 186 23.53 -5.95 -15.79
C ALA A 186 23.45 -4.44 -16.02
N LEU A 187 23.17 -3.64 -14.99
CA LEU A 187 23.03 -2.19 -15.08
C LEU A 187 24.37 -1.43 -15.11
N GLY A 188 25.49 -2.14 -14.98
CA GLY A 188 26.83 -1.58 -15.09
C GLY A 188 27.33 -0.91 -13.80
N GLY A 189 26.86 -1.38 -12.64
CA GLY A 189 27.24 -0.89 -11.32
C GLY A 189 26.55 0.40 -10.91
N ARG A 190 26.89 0.91 -9.72
CA ARG A 190 26.32 2.16 -9.18
C ARG A 190 26.62 3.42 -10.00
N ARG A 191 27.79 3.54 -10.65
CA ARG A 191 28.20 4.73 -11.45
C ARG A 191 27.86 6.10 -10.82
N GLY A 192 27.96 6.21 -9.50
CA GLY A 192 27.63 7.44 -8.75
C GLY A 192 26.13 7.70 -8.52
N ALA A 193 25.24 6.76 -8.84
CA ALA A 193 23.82 6.84 -8.56
C ALA A 193 23.55 6.85 -7.05
N ALA A 194 22.61 7.70 -6.63
CA ALA A 194 22.19 7.84 -5.23
C ALA A 194 21.44 6.61 -4.69
N ILE A 195 20.83 5.81 -5.58
CA ILE A 195 20.11 4.59 -5.25
C ILE A 195 20.85 3.37 -5.80
N HIS A 196 20.76 2.24 -5.11
CA HIS A 196 21.34 0.99 -5.61
C HIS A 196 20.59 0.55 -6.89
N PRO A 197 21.30 0.06 -7.93
CA PRO A 197 20.65 -0.33 -9.20
C PRO A 197 19.54 -1.38 -9.03
N ALA A 198 19.68 -2.30 -8.07
CA ALA A 198 18.67 -3.32 -7.79
C ALA A 198 17.39 -2.79 -7.09
N THR A 199 17.39 -1.57 -6.53
CA THR A 199 16.24 -1.05 -5.76
C THR A 199 14.94 -1.07 -6.55
N ARG A 200 14.97 -0.64 -7.82
CA ARG A 200 13.79 -0.59 -8.70
C ARG A 200 13.27 -1.97 -9.07
N VAL A 201 14.17 -2.92 -9.26
CA VAL A 201 13.83 -4.31 -9.60
C VAL A 201 13.20 -5.01 -8.39
N PHE A 202 13.75 -4.81 -7.20
CA PHE A 202 13.17 -5.34 -5.96
C PHE A 202 11.81 -4.71 -5.66
N GLN A 203 11.64 -3.41 -5.87
CA GLN A 203 10.32 -2.76 -5.78
C GLN A 203 9.33 -3.40 -6.75
N ALA A 204 9.72 -3.61 -8.01
CA ALA A 204 8.85 -4.20 -9.02
C ALA A 204 8.43 -5.63 -8.70
N LEU A 205 9.37 -6.46 -8.24
CA LEU A 205 9.08 -7.83 -7.80
C LEU A 205 8.14 -7.82 -6.60
N ARG A 206 8.41 -6.97 -5.61
CA ARG A 206 7.56 -6.83 -4.44
C ARG A 206 6.11 -6.51 -4.82
N ILE A 207 5.92 -5.48 -5.67
CA ILE A 207 4.61 -5.08 -6.16
C ILE A 207 3.92 -6.23 -6.91
N ALA A 208 4.65 -6.97 -7.75
CA ALA A 208 4.10 -8.08 -8.53
C ALA A 208 3.71 -9.29 -7.66
N VAL A 209 4.57 -9.73 -6.75
CA VAL A 209 4.31 -10.85 -5.81
C VAL A 209 3.03 -10.63 -5.02
N ASN A 210 2.78 -9.38 -4.67
CA ASN A 210 1.77 -9.01 -3.69
C ASN A 210 0.52 -8.37 -4.29
N ASP A 211 0.45 -8.27 -5.63
CA ASP A 211 -0.56 -7.49 -6.37
C ASP A 211 -0.85 -6.13 -5.73
N GLU A 212 0.19 -5.40 -5.28
CA GLU A 212 -0.01 -4.24 -4.38
C GLU A 212 -0.90 -3.15 -4.99
N LEU A 213 -0.75 -2.91 -6.29
CA LEU A 213 -1.54 -1.90 -7.00
C LEU A 213 -2.96 -2.39 -7.28
N GLY A 214 -3.15 -3.66 -7.64
CA GLY A 214 -4.49 -4.22 -7.84
C GLY A 214 -5.27 -4.31 -6.53
N GLU A 215 -4.59 -4.70 -5.45
CA GLU A 215 -5.12 -4.64 -4.09
C GLU A 215 -5.54 -3.22 -3.73
N LEU A 216 -4.70 -2.21 -4.02
CA LEU A 216 -4.99 -0.80 -3.68
C LEU A 216 -6.24 -0.30 -4.38
N GLU A 217 -6.37 -0.59 -5.67
CA GLU A 217 -7.56 -0.25 -6.44
C GLU A 217 -8.82 -0.88 -5.83
N ARG A 218 -8.81 -2.21 -5.60
CA ARG A 218 -9.95 -2.92 -5.01
C ARG A 218 -10.27 -2.46 -3.59
N GLY A 219 -9.25 -2.17 -2.78
CA GLY A 219 -9.41 -1.67 -1.41
C GLY A 219 -10.03 -0.27 -1.35
N LEU A 220 -9.64 0.62 -2.26
CA LEU A 220 -10.25 1.96 -2.37
C LEU A 220 -11.71 1.88 -2.79
N GLU A 221 -12.04 0.99 -3.74
CA GLU A 221 -13.42 0.73 -4.17
C GLU A 221 -14.26 0.13 -3.04
N ALA A 222 -13.71 -0.83 -2.29
CA ALA A 222 -14.36 -1.41 -1.12
C ALA A 222 -14.61 -0.35 -0.04
N ALA A 223 -13.65 0.54 0.22
CA ALA A 223 -13.83 1.65 1.16
C ALA A 223 -14.94 2.61 0.72
N GLU A 224 -15.01 2.98 -0.56
CA GLU A 224 -16.08 3.82 -1.10
C GLU A 224 -17.47 3.19 -0.91
N ALA A 225 -17.57 1.89 -1.17
CA ALA A 225 -18.81 1.13 -1.04
C ALA A 225 -19.27 0.97 0.40
N THR A 226 -18.33 0.96 1.36
CA THR A 226 -18.60 0.58 2.75
C THR A 226 -18.69 1.78 3.69
N LEU A 227 -17.91 2.84 3.46
CA LEU A 227 -17.95 4.06 4.27
C LEU A 227 -19.36 4.65 4.27
N ALA A 228 -19.85 4.97 5.47
CA ALA A 228 -21.10 5.70 5.62
C ALA A 228 -20.91 7.18 5.27
N PRO A 229 -22.00 7.92 4.95
CA PRO A 229 -21.93 9.36 4.74
C PRO A 229 -21.28 10.07 5.93
N GLY A 230 -20.37 11.00 5.63
CA GLY A 230 -19.52 11.69 6.60
C GLY A 230 -18.29 10.91 7.07
N GLY A 231 -18.17 9.62 6.69
CA GLY A 231 -17.02 8.79 7.03
C GLY A 231 -15.75 9.25 6.30
N ARG A 232 -14.58 9.00 6.90
CA ARG A 232 -13.30 9.53 6.38
C ARG A 232 -12.40 8.44 5.81
N LEU A 233 -11.93 8.64 4.58
CA LEU A 233 -10.91 7.82 3.96
C LEU A 233 -9.56 8.55 4.09
N VAL A 234 -8.57 7.89 4.68
CA VAL A 234 -7.21 8.40 4.82
C VAL A 234 -6.24 7.38 4.21
N VAL A 235 -5.39 7.83 3.29
CA VAL A 235 -4.43 6.96 2.61
C VAL A 235 -3.04 7.57 2.68
N VAL A 236 -2.10 6.80 3.23
CA VAL A 236 -0.67 7.08 3.27
C VAL A 236 0.01 6.24 2.20
N THR A 237 0.90 6.86 1.44
CA THR A 237 1.63 6.22 0.33
C THR A 237 3.11 6.57 0.43
N PHE A 238 4.01 5.68 0.00
CA PHE A 238 5.45 5.89 0.10
C PHE A 238 6.14 6.07 -1.26
N HIS A 239 5.45 5.75 -2.35
CA HIS A 239 6.00 5.96 -3.68
C HIS A 239 5.01 6.49 -4.71
N SER A 240 5.56 6.98 -5.83
CA SER A 240 4.83 7.75 -6.83
C SER A 240 3.73 6.96 -7.55
N LEU A 241 3.87 5.64 -7.70
CA LEU A 241 2.85 4.79 -8.32
C LEU A 241 1.56 4.74 -7.48
N GLU A 242 1.68 4.42 -6.19
CA GLU A 242 0.58 4.43 -5.22
C GLU A 242 -0.08 5.80 -5.15
N ASP A 243 0.72 6.87 -4.92
CA ASP A 243 0.21 8.25 -4.81
C ASP A 243 -0.57 8.67 -6.06
N ARG A 244 -0.12 8.25 -7.25
CA ARG A 244 -0.80 8.52 -8.51
C ARG A 244 -2.14 7.78 -8.60
N MET A 245 -2.19 6.53 -8.17
CA MET A 245 -3.43 5.73 -8.15
C MET A 245 -4.45 6.34 -7.20
N VAL A 246 -4.07 6.63 -5.95
CA VAL A 246 -4.96 7.26 -4.95
C VAL A 246 -5.43 8.63 -5.44
N LYS A 247 -4.54 9.43 -6.04
CA LYS A 247 -4.90 10.72 -6.64
C LYS A 247 -5.92 10.54 -7.76
N ALA A 248 -5.70 9.59 -8.66
CA ALA A 248 -6.60 9.35 -9.79
C ALA A 248 -8.00 8.94 -9.29
N PHE A 249 -8.05 7.98 -8.36
CA PHE A 249 -9.28 7.54 -7.71
C PHE A 249 -10.05 8.71 -7.09
N LEU A 250 -9.43 9.48 -6.19
CA LEU A 250 -10.09 10.62 -5.54
C LEU A 250 -10.48 11.73 -6.52
N THR A 251 -9.68 11.97 -7.56
CA THR A 251 -10.01 12.97 -8.60
C THR A 251 -11.28 12.55 -9.37
N GLU A 252 -11.40 11.26 -9.70
CA GLU A 252 -12.60 10.73 -10.34
C GLU A 252 -13.82 10.84 -9.41
N ARG A 253 -13.70 10.38 -8.15
CA ARG A 253 -14.80 10.35 -7.18
C ARG A 253 -15.27 11.72 -6.70
N THR A 254 -14.44 12.74 -6.83
CA THR A 254 -14.81 14.14 -6.53
C THR A 254 -15.51 14.83 -7.72
N GLY A 255 -15.74 14.13 -8.83
CA GLY A 255 -16.33 14.70 -10.05
C GLY A 255 -15.39 15.65 -10.80
N ASN A 256 -14.11 15.71 -10.41
CA ASN A 256 -13.08 16.56 -11.01
C ASN A 256 -12.31 15.85 -12.15
N ALA A 257 -12.83 14.74 -12.69
CA ALA A 257 -12.27 14.15 -13.89
C ALA A 257 -12.30 15.20 -15.03
N PRO A 258 -11.20 15.37 -15.79
CA PRO A 258 -11.21 16.31 -16.90
C PRO A 258 -12.37 15.96 -17.83
N GLY A 259 -13.32 16.89 -17.98
CA GLY A 259 -14.40 16.74 -18.95
C GLY A 259 -13.81 16.37 -20.31
N GLY A 260 -14.44 15.42 -20.98
CA GLY A 260 -14.06 15.03 -22.34
C GLY A 260 -13.86 16.25 -23.24
N SER A 261 -13.01 16.09 -24.26
CA SER A 261 -12.69 17.09 -25.29
C SER A 261 -13.85 18.06 -25.57
N ARG A 262 -13.54 19.35 -25.71
CA ARG A 262 -14.48 20.45 -26.02
C ARG A 262 -15.32 20.25 -27.31
N HIS A 263 -15.09 19.15 -28.02
CA HIS A 263 -15.71 18.77 -29.28
C HIS A 263 -16.50 17.45 -29.23
N ALA A 264 -16.65 16.80 -28.07
CA ALA A 264 -17.46 15.59 -27.92
C ALA A 264 -18.85 15.96 -27.36
N PRO A 265 -19.96 15.66 -28.04
CA PRO A 265 -21.28 15.75 -27.46
C PRO A 265 -21.47 14.55 -26.55
N VAL A 266 -21.14 14.69 -25.27
CA VAL A 266 -21.53 13.67 -24.30
C VAL A 266 -22.16 14.39 -23.12
N ALA A 267 -23.48 14.28 -23.06
CA ALA A 267 -24.20 14.32 -21.80
C ALA A 267 -23.67 13.15 -20.95
N VAL A 268 -22.50 13.34 -20.34
CA VAL A 268 -22.07 12.47 -19.25
C VAL A 268 -23.01 12.86 -18.12
N GLU A 269 -23.94 11.99 -17.76
CA GLU A 269 -24.62 12.10 -16.47
C GLU A 269 -23.53 12.36 -15.43
N THR A 270 -23.52 13.58 -14.89
CA THR A 270 -22.57 13.96 -13.85
C THR A 270 -22.96 13.17 -12.62
N ARG A 271 -22.38 11.97 -12.48
CA ARG A 271 -22.50 11.17 -11.27
C ARG A 271 -22.17 12.09 -10.11
N LYS A 272 -23.06 12.15 -9.11
CA LYS A 272 -22.81 12.97 -7.92
C LYS A 272 -21.50 12.48 -7.27
N PRO A 273 -20.60 13.39 -6.87
CA PRO A 273 -19.35 13.02 -6.21
C PRO A 273 -19.62 12.10 -5.01
N SER A 274 -18.91 10.97 -4.92
CA SER A 274 -18.97 10.08 -3.77
C SER A 274 -18.02 10.48 -2.64
N PHE A 275 -17.08 11.39 -2.93
CA PHE A 275 -16.13 11.96 -1.97
C PHE A 275 -15.94 13.47 -2.15
N ASP A 276 -15.75 14.16 -1.04
CA ASP A 276 -15.19 15.51 -0.98
C ASP A 276 -13.74 15.44 -0.44
N LEU A 277 -12.80 16.15 -1.06
CA LEU A 277 -11.43 16.20 -0.56
C LEU A 277 -11.37 16.95 0.77
N LEU A 278 -10.75 16.35 1.79
CA LEU A 278 -10.52 17.01 3.07
C LEU A 278 -9.54 18.18 2.92
N PHE A 279 -8.56 18.02 2.04
CA PHE A 279 -7.63 19.07 1.60
C PHE A 279 -7.18 18.81 0.16
N LYS A 280 -6.79 19.88 -0.56
CA LYS A 280 -6.28 19.77 -1.92
C LYS A 280 -4.86 19.21 -1.92
N GLY A 281 -4.57 18.29 -2.84
CA GLY A 281 -3.24 17.72 -3.01
C GLY A 281 -2.94 16.58 -2.04
N ALA A 282 -1.65 16.40 -1.73
CA ALA A 282 -1.19 15.53 -0.65
C ALA A 282 -0.50 16.40 0.40
N ARG A 283 -0.51 15.98 1.67
CA ARG A 283 0.38 16.53 2.70
C ARG A 283 1.58 15.60 2.89
N GLU A 284 2.68 16.16 3.35
CA GLU A 284 3.95 15.46 3.58
C GLU A 284 4.36 15.66 5.04
N ALA A 285 5.33 14.87 5.51
CA ALA A 285 5.79 14.93 6.89
C ALA A 285 6.48 16.27 7.20
N GLY A 286 6.17 16.84 8.37
CA GLY A 286 6.84 18.04 8.85
C GLY A 286 8.30 17.80 9.25
N GLU A 287 9.10 18.86 9.35
CA GLU A 287 10.53 18.78 9.70
C GLU A 287 10.81 18.06 11.02
N ALA A 288 9.92 18.23 12.01
CA ALA A 288 10.04 17.58 13.31
C ALA A 288 9.92 16.05 13.23
N GLU A 289 9.01 15.53 12.39
CA GLU A 289 8.90 14.09 12.16
C GLU A 289 10.10 13.57 11.36
N LEU A 290 10.51 14.29 10.31
CA LEU A 290 11.64 13.89 9.46
C LEU A 290 12.95 13.74 10.24
N ALA A 291 13.13 14.52 11.31
CA ALA A 291 14.28 14.44 12.19
C ALA A 291 14.34 13.14 13.02
N VAL A 292 13.19 12.54 13.34
CA VAL A 292 13.09 11.35 14.21
C VAL A 292 12.66 10.09 13.46
N ASN A 293 12.05 10.23 12.29
CA ASN A 293 11.57 9.14 11.44
C ASN A 293 11.96 9.37 9.97
N PRO A 294 13.20 9.01 9.56
CA PRO A 294 13.65 9.18 8.18
C PRO A 294 12.77 8.50 7.13
N ARG A 295 11.96 7.51 7.53
CA ARG A 295 11.02 6.78 6.65
C ARG A 295 9.85 7.67 6.20
N ALA A 296 9.52 8.71 6.94
CA ALA A 296 8.47 9.66 6.60
C ALA A 296 8.81 10.56 5.41
N ARG A 297 10.08 10.57 4.96
CA ARG A 297 10.57 11.46 3.87
C ARG A 297 9.79 11.33 2.57
N SER A 298 9.36 10.14 2.22
CA SER A 298 8.64 9.88 0.98
C SER A 298 7.14 9.65 1.19
N ALA A 299 6.69 9.76 2.44
CA ALA A 299 5.31 9.51 2.80
C ALA A 299 4.42 10.69 2.41
N LYS A 300 3.28 10.36 1.81
CA LYS A 300 2.26 11.32 1.40
C LYS A 300 0.90 10.87 1.90
N ILE A 301 0.18 11.78 2.53
CA ILE A 301 -1.20 11.56 2.98
C ILE A 301 -2.19 12.24 2.03
N ARG A 302 -3.22 11.50 1.65
CA ARG A 302 -4.44 12.00 0.98
C ARG A 302 -5.65 11.62 1.82
N ALA A 303 -6.59 12.55 1.94
CA ALA A 303 -7.78 12.31 2.74
C ALA A 303 -9.04 12.88 2.06
N ALA A 304 -10.15 12.18 2.25
CA ALA A 304 -11.45 12.55 1.71
C ALA A 304 -12.58 12.16 2.68
N VAL A 305 -13.72 12.83 2.55
CA VAL A 305 -14.94 12.59 3.31
C VAL A 305 -15.99 12.02 2.38
N ARG A 306 -16.60 10.91 2.78
CA ARG A 306 -17.65 10.22 2.04
C ARG A 306 -18.93 11.06 2.02
N THR A 307 -19.50 11.26 0.84
CA THR A 307 -20.78 11.97 0.66
C THR A 307 -21.98 11.03 0.85
N ASP A 308 -23.19 11.51 0.56
CA ASP A 308 -24.42 10.70 0.49
C ASP A 308 -24.66 10.03 -0.88
N ALA A 309 -23.87 10.37 -1.90
CA ALA A 309 -24.01 9.80 -3.25
C ALA A 309 -23.67 8.29 -3.25
N PRO A 310 -24.25 7.48 -4.13
CA PRO A 310 -23.88 6.06 -4.24
C PRO A 310 -22.43 5.88 -4.69
N ALA A 311 -21.81 4.76 -4.30
CA ALA A 311 -20.49 4.39 -4.79
C ALA A 311 -20.49 4.21 -6.31
N TRP A 312 -19.39 4.59 -6.96
CA TRP A 312 -19.31 4.58 -8.42
C TRP A 312 -19.00 3.18 -9.00
N GLY A 313 -18.55 2.25 -8.16
CA GLY A 313 -18.13 0.89 -8.55
C GLY A 313 -16.74 0.86 -9.14
N ALA A 314 -16.41 -0.17 -9.91
CA ALA A 314 -15.08 -0.35 -10.48
C ALA A 314 -14.60 0.87 -11.30
N MET A 315 -13.34 1.26 -11.16
CA MET A 315 -12.72 2.28 -12.01
C MET A 315 -12.78 1.84 -13.48
N LYS A 316 -13.55 2.55 -14.30
CA LYS A 316 -13.70 2.22 -15.72
C LYS A 316 -12.48 2.69 -16.49
N GLY A 317 -11.68 1.73 -16.96
CA GLY A 317 -10.71 1.96 -18.03
C GLY A 317 -9.48 2.74 -17.59
N ARG A 318 -8.57 2.05 -16.91
CA ARG A 318 -7.10 2.24 -16.96
C ARG A 318 -6.44 1.05 -16.26
N ALA A 319 -6.71 -0.13 -16.79
CA ALA A 319 -5.80 -1.25 -16.54
C ALA A 319 -4.41 -0.86 -17.04
N ALA A 320 -3.42 -1.22 -16.23
CA ALA A 320 -1.97 -1.18 -16.46
C ALA A 320 -1.51 -1.30 -17.92
#